data_AF-A0A372GVQ9-F1
#
_entry.id   AF-A0A372GVQ9-F1
#
_cell.length_a   1.000
_cell.length_b   1.000
_cell.length_c   1.000
_cell.angle_alpha   90.00
_cell.angle_beta   90.00
_cell.angle_gamma   90.00
#
_symmetry.space_group_name_H-M   'P 1'
#
loop_
_entity.id
_entity.type
_entity.pdbx_description
1 polymer ?
#
loop_
_entity_poly.entity_id
_entity_poly.type
_entity_poly.pdbx_seq_one_letter_code
_entity_poly.pdbx_strand_id
1 'polypeptide(L)'
;MLLNVSYNNKEITKKLDEAVGRPFTLRERMALDGIGSPKLYIVDSSIEIQNLLILDNNINTCTIELRPKGIIIRFRALLETFGLVVPYYKFTLYKTDFGLYTIYRDQYFIKIKSDTKAVQKFFTKLLGHRADNAPTNIEDI
;
A
#
# COMPACT_ATOMS: atom_id res chain seq x y z
N MET A 1 -8.77 4.63 -1.63
CA MET A 1 -9.09 6.00 -1.17
C MET A 1 -7.84 6.62 -0.57
N LEU A 2 -7.69 7.95 -0.56
CA LEU A 2 -6.60 8.61 0.18
C LEU A 2 -7.21 9.22 1.45
N LEU A 3 -6.71 8.81 2.62
CA LEU A 3 -7.29 9.20 3.91
C LEU A 3 -6.18 9.60 4.89
N ASN A 4 -6.46 10.56 5.77
CA ASN A 4 -5.65 10.80 6.96
C ASN A 4 -5.98 9.71 8.00
N VAL A 5 -4.99 8.95 8.42
CA VAL A 5 -5.12 7.82 9.36
C VAL A 5 -4.36 8.05 10.67
N SER A 6 -4.02 9.31 10.97
CA SER A 6 -3.26 9.69 12.17
C SER A 6 -4.03 9.41 13.47
N TYR A 7 -5.34 9.65 13.43
CA TYR A 7 -6.20 9.53 14.60
C TYR A 7 -7.06 8.27 14.52
N ASN A 8 -7.28 7.65 15.69
CA ASN A 8 -8.16 6.50 15.82
C ASN A 8 -9.63 6.94 15.66
N ASN A 9 -10.09 7.01 14.41
CA ASN A 9 -11.46 7.36 14.07
C ASN A 9 -12.21 6.09 13.61
N LYS A 10 -13.28 5.74 14.33
CA LYS A 10 -14.11 4.56 14.05
C LYS A 10 -14.69 4.55 12.64
N GLU A 11 -15.08 5.70 12.10
CA GLU A 11 -15.62 5.82 10.75
C GLU A 11 -14.55 5.53 9.70
N ILE A 12 -13.34 6.04 9.91
CA ILE A 12 -12.18 5.77 9.05
C ILE A 12 -11.84 4.28 9.10
N THR A 13 -11.74 3.70 10.30
CA THR A 13 -11.49 2.26 10.46
C THR A 13 -12.54 1.41 9.75
N LYS A 14 -13.82 1.77 9.86
CA LYS A 14 -14.90 1.09 9.13
C LYS A 14 -14.70 1.16 7.62
N LYS A 15 -14.40 2.35 7.06
CA LYS A 15 -14.11 2.53 5.62
C LYS A 15 -12.90 1.71 5.17
N LEU A 16 -11.86 1.63 5.99
CA LEU A 16 -10.68 0.80 5.71
C LEU A 16 -11.06 -0.69 5.68
N ASP A 17 -11.76 -1.17 6.71
CA ASP A 17 -12.13 -2.57 6.83
C ASP A 17 -13.09 -3.02 5.73
N GLU A 18 -14.00 -2.15 5.28
CA GLU A 18 -14.88 -2.41 4.14
C GLU A 18 -14.09 -2.50 2.83
N ALA A 19 -13.12 -1.61 2.63
CA ALA A 19 -12.37 -1.53 1.37
C ALA A 19 -11.30 -2.61 1.20
N VAL A 20 -10.55 -2.93 2.26
CA VAL A 20 -9.39 -3.83 2.20
C VAL A 20 -9.45 -5.00 3.19
N GLY A 21 -10.57 -5.17 3.91
CA GLY A 21 -10.73 -6.20 4.93
C GLY A 21 -10.12 -5.78 6.27
N ARG A 22 -10.52 -6.46 7.35
CA ARG A 22 -10.02 -6.23 8.72
C ARG A 22 -8.52 -6.52 8.87
N PRO A 23 -7.84 -5.96 9.89
CA PRO A 23 -6.44 -6.25 10.11
C PRO A 23 -6.25 -7.73 10.41
N PHE A 24 -5.16 -8.31 9.89
CA PHE A 24 -4.75 -9.65 10.29
C PHE A 24 -4.58 -9.72 11.81
N THR A 25 -5.10 -10.79 12.40
CA THR A 25 -4.86 -11.21 13.78
C THR A 25 -3.38 -11.51 13.98
N LEU A 26 -2.92 -11.55 15.24
CA LEU A 26 -1.52 -11.84 15.54
C LEU A 26 -1.07 -13.20 14.97
N ARG A 27 -1.93 -14.22 15.05
CA ARG A 27 -1.67 -15.55 14.50
C ARG A 27 -1.48 -15.53 12.99
N GLU A 28 -2.35 -14.84 12.26
CA GLU A 28 -2.24 -14.71 10.80
C GLU A 28 -0.99 -13.94 10.40
N ARG A 29 -0.62 -12.89 11.15
CA ARG A 29 0.62 -12.14 10.90
C ARG A 29 1.86 -13.01 11.03
N MET A 30 1.89 -13.90 12.02
CA MET A 30 3.01 -14.83 12.20
C MET A 30 3.06 -15.87 11.07
N ALA A 31 1.90 -16.41 10.68
CA ALA A 31 1.81 -17.36 9.55
C ALA A 31 2.26 -16.75 8.21
N LEU A 32 2.14 -15.42 8.07
CA LEU A 32 2.57 -14.68 6.90
C LEU A 32 4.02 -14.19 6.96
N ASP A 33 4.80 -14.46 8.01
CA ASP A 33 6.12 -13.84 8.24
C ASP A 33 6.05 -12.30 8.27
N GLY A 34 5.07 -11.75 8.98
CA GLY A 34 4.79 -10.32 9.06
C GLY A 34 3.83 -9.83 7.97
N ILE A 35 3.43 -8.56 7.99
CA ILE A 35 2.48 -8.00 7.01
C ILE A 35 2.90 -6.63 6.47
N GLY A 36 3.95 -6.04 7.05
CA GLY A 36 4.49 -4.75 6.65
C GLY A 36 5.65 -4.89 5.68
N SER A 37 5.80 -3.92 4.78
CA SER A 37 7.01 -3.77 3.99
C SER A 37 8.14 -3.21 4.86
N PRO A 38 9.41 -3.43 4.45
CA PRO A 38 10.51 -2.55 4.85
C PRO A 38 10.20 -1.09 4.49
N LYS A 39 11.01 -0.15 5.00
CA LYS A 39 10.91 1.27 4.62
C LYS A 39 11.18 1.43 3.12
N LEU A 40 10.28 2.13 2.44
CA LEU A 40 10.33 2.40 1.00
C LEU A 40 10.52 3.89 0.75
N TYR A 41 11.17 4.26 -0.37
CA TYR A 41 11.44 5.64 -0.74
C TYR A 41 10.55 6.05 -1.92
N ILE A 42 9.76 7.09 -1.76
CA ILE A 42 8.91 7.63 -2.82
C ILE A 42 9.78 8.51 -3.71
N VAL A 43 9.79 8.23 -5.01
CA VAL A 43 10.52 9.01 -6.01
C VAL A 43 9.60 9.87 -6.86
N ASP A 44 8.34 9.48 -7.00
CA ASP A 44 7.33 10.21 -7.77
C ASP A 44 5.92 9.78 -7.30
N SER A 45 4.91 10.61 -7.53
CA SER A 45 3.54 10.33 -7.13
C SER A 45 2.50 11.17 -7.91
N SER A 46 1.23 10.83 -7.77
CA SER A 46 0.15 11.66 -8.32
C SER A 46 0.12 13.04 -7.65
N ILE A 47 -0.42 14.04 -8.35
CA ILE A 47 -0.39 15.44 -7.91
C ILE A 47 -1.00 15.64 -6.51
N GLU A 48 -2.04 14.89 -6.16
CA GLU A 48 -2.69 14.98 -4.86
C GLU A 48 -1.80 14.46 -3.73
N ILE A 49 -1.02 13.41 -4.00
CA ILE A 49 -0.06 12.85 -3.03
C ILE A 49 1.16 13.76 -2.97
N GLN A 50 1.64 14.26 -4.11
CA GLN A 50 2.75 15.18 -4.19
C GLN A 50 2.47 16.46 -3.38
N ASN A 51 1.25 17.01 -3.49
CA ASN A 51 0.82 18.18 -2.73
C ASN A 51 0.85 17.97 -1.21
N LEU A 52 0.73 16.73 -0.72
CA LEU A 52 0.91 16.40 0.69
C LEU A 52 2.39 16.24 1.05
N LEU A 53 3.15 15.53 0.20
CA LEU A 53 4.56 15.25 0.43
C LEU A 53 5.41 16.54 0.49
N ILE A 54 5.12 17.55 -0.34
CA ILE A 54 5.85 18.83 -0.32
C ILE A 54 5.63 19.65 0.95
N LEU A 55 4.61 19.33 1.74
CA LEU A 55 4.36 20.02 3.00
C LEU A 55 5.32 19.57 4.10
N ASP A 56 5.99 18.43 3.92
CA ASP A 56 7.00 17.91 4.84
C ASP A 56 8.40 18.12 4.27
N ASN A 57 9.34 18.59 5.10
CA ASN A 57 10.74 18.81 4.71
C ASN A 57 11.59 17.53 4.83
N ASN A 58 10.96 16.40 5.12
CA ASN A 58 11.63 15.11 5.30
C ASN A 58 11.76 14.32 3.99
N ILE A 59 12.61 13.29 4.01
CA ILE A 59 12.71 12.35 2.89
C ILE A 59 11.38 11.60 2.75
N ASN A 60 10.77 11.75 1.56
CA ASN A 60 9.51 11.10 1.21
C ASN A 60 9.63 9.59 1.25
N THR A 61 9.00 8.98 2.24
CA THR A 61 9.06 7.55 2.49
C THR A 61 7.68 6.99 2.75
N CYS A 62 7.51 5.71 2.44
CA CYS A 62 6.27 5.00 2.71
C CYS A 62 6.52 3.59 3.26
N THR A 63 5.45 3.01 3.80
CA THR A 63 5.36 1.62 4.21
C THR A 63 4.07 1.04 3.65
N ILE A 64 4.09 -0.24 3.30
CA ILE A 64 2.92 -0.95 2.78
C ILE A 64 2.47 -1.95 3.84
N GLU A 65 1.21 -1.89 4.25
CA GLU A 65 0.55 -2.94 5.03
C GLU A 65 -0.27 -3.82 4.11
N LEU A 66 -0.01 -5.12 4.20
CA LEU A 66 -0.85 -6.16 3.60
C LEU A 66 -2.17 -6.29 4.38
N ARG A 67 -3.27 -6.40 3.64
CA ARG A 67 -4.60 -6.68 4.17
C ARG A 67 -5.25 -7.86 3.42
N PRO A 68 -6.29 -8.49 3.98
CA PRO A 68 -6.96 -9.61 3.32
C PRO A 68 -7.47 -9.30 1.91
N LYS A 69 -8.00 -8.09 1.66
CA LYS A 69 -8.60 -7.69 0.37
C LYS A 69 -7.83 -6.60 -0.36
N GLY A 70 -6.63 -6.24 0.09
CA GLY A 70 -5.84 -5.18 -0.53
C GLY A 70 -4.60 -4.79 0.26
N ILE A 71 -4.17 -3.55 0.06
CA ILE A 71 -3.05 -2.95 0.80
C ILE A 71 -3.39 -1.54 1.25
N ILE A 72 -2.62 -1.08 2.24
CA ILE A 72 -2.60 0.33 2.65
C ILE A 72 -1.16 0.83 2.54
N ILE A 73 -0.93 1.83 1.70
CA ILE A 73 0.37 2.49 1.58
C ILE A 73 0.34 3.72 2.48
N ARG A 74 1.13 3.70 3.54
CA ARG A 74 1.22 4.81 4.51
C ARG A 74 2.45 5.66 4.26
N PHE A 75 2.27 6.97 4.28
CA PHE A 75 3.33 7.97 4.20
C PHE A 75 3.01 9.14 5.13
N ARG A 76 4.02 9.95 5.46
CA ARG A 76 3.90 11.08 6.38
C ARG A 76 3.81 12.39 5.61
N ALA A 77 3.00 13.32 6.11
CA ALA A 77 2.96 14.73 5.68
C ALA A 77 2.56 15.61 6.88
N LEU A 78 3.27 16.72 7.15
CA LEU A 78 2.99 17.64 8.26
C LEU A 78 2.70 16.96 9.61
N LEU A 79 3.57 16.03 10.03
CA LEU A 79 3.39 15.23 11.24
C LEU A 79 2.21 14.25 11.24
N GLU A 80 1.33 14.30 10.25
CA GLU A 80 0.21 13.40 10.03
C GLU A 80 0.60 12.20 9.16
N THR A 81 -0.10 11.08 9.34
CA THR A 81 0.05 9.88 8.51
C THR A 81 -1.13 9.76 7.58
N PHE A 82 -0.85 9.72 6.28
CA PHE A 82 -1.82 9.47 5.23
C PHE A 82 -1.72 8.02 4.76
N GLY A 83 -2.86 7.43 4.42
CA GLY A 83 -3.00 6.08 3.90
C GLY A 83 -3.65 6.11 2.52
N LEU A 84 -2.91 5.68 1.50
CA LEU A 84 -3.48 5.30 0.21
C LEU A 84 -3.96 3.85 0.29
N VAL A 85 -5.28 3.69 0.37
CA VAL A 85 -5.96 2.41 0.45
C VAL A 85 -6.21 1.88 -0.94
N VAL A 86 -5.66 0.70 -1.24
CA VAL A 86 -5.69 0.08 -2.57
C VAL A 86 -6.27 -1.33 -2.47
N PRO A 87 -7.56 -1.52 -2.77
CA PRO A 87 -8.16 -2.85 -2.90
C PRO A 87 -7.53 -3.65 -4.05
N TYR A 88 -7.45 -4.98 -3.92
CA TYR A 88 -6.79 -5.84 -4.92
C TYR A 88 -7.42 -5.76 -6.32
N TYR A 89 -8.73 -5.55 -6.42
CA TYR A 89 -9.43 -5.40 -7.69
C TYR A 89 -9.14 -4.08 -8.42
N LYS A 90 -8.53 -3.10 -7.74
CA LYS A 90 -8.05 -1.82 -8.31
C LYS A 90 -6.53 -1.68 -8.29
N PHE A 91 -5.82 -2.69 -7.78
CA PHE A 91 -4.38 -2.67 -7.63
C PHE A 91 -3.70 -2.98 -8.96
N THR A 92 -2.81 -2.10 -9.41
CA THR A 92 -1.89 -2.39 -10.52
C THR A 92 -0.46 -2.09 -10.09
N LEU A 93 0.45 -3.01 -10.39
CA LEU A 93 1.88 -2.87 -10.10
C LEU A 93 2.65 -2.95 -11.40
N TYR A 94 3.45 -1.92 -11.68
CA TYR A 94 4.43 -1.94 -12.76
C TYR A 94 5.83 -1.97 -12.16
N LYS A 95 6.69 -2.81 -12.74
CA LYS A 95 8.12 -2.84 -12.47
C LYS A 95 8.81 -2.42 -13.76
N THR A 96 9.48 -1.27 -13.74
CA THR A 96 10.15 -0.70 -14.93
C THR A 96 11.62 -1.14 -14.98
N ASP A 97 12.38 -0.80 -13.94
CA ASP A 97 13.80 -1.14 -13.80
C ASP A 97 14.08 -2.00 -12.56
N PHE A 98 15.36 -2.38 -12.37
CA PHE A 98 15.80 -2.97 -11.11
C PHE A 98 15.59 -2.00 -9.94
N GLY A 99 14.62 -2.33 -9.10
CA GLY A 99 14.34 -1.60 -7.86
C GLY A 99 13.38 -0.41 -8.01
N LEU A 100 12.73 -0.24 -9.17
CA LEU A 100 11.65 0.73 -9.35
C LEU A 100 10.29 0.04 -9.46
N TYR A 101 9.38 0.38 -8.55
CA TYR A 101 8.02 -0.13 -8.50
C TYR A 101 7.03 1.03 -8.56
N THR A 102 6.05 0.97 -9.44
CA THR A 102 4.95 1.93 -9.46
C THR A 102 3.66 1.23 -9.13
N ILE A 103 3.02 1.65 -8.04
CA ILE A 103 1.70 1.15 -7.64
C ILE A 103 0.66 2.16 -8.09
N TYR A 104 -0.35 1.69 -8.81
CA TYR A 104 -1.48 2.48 -9.27
C TYR A 104 -2.78 2.05 -8.60
N ARG A 105 -3.67 3.04 -8.46
CA ARG A 105 -5.05 2.86 -8.02
C ARG A 105 -5.90 4.03 -8.51
N ASP A 106 -6.81 3.76 -9.44
CA ASP A 106 -7.61 4.81 -10.10
C ASP A 106 -6.67 5.92 -10.65
N GLN A 107 -6.91 7.19 -10.28
CA GLN A 107 -6.05 8.34 -10.63
C GLN A 107 -4.75 8.44 -9.81
N TYR A 108 -4.60 7.66 -8.74
CA TYR A 108 -3.46 7.74 -7.83
C TYR A 108 -2.34 6.82 -8.28
N PHE A 109 -1.10 7.29 -8.15
CA PHE A 109 0.08 6.44 -8.26
C PHE A 109 1.15 6.84 -7.25
N ILE A 110 1.97 5.86 -6.85
CA ILE A 110 3.18 6.08 -6.07
C ILE A 110 4.30 5.26 -6.72
N LYS A 111 5.36 5.96 -7.16
CA LYS A 111 6.59 5.36 -7.66
C LYS A 111 7.60 5.28 -6.52
N ILE A 112 8.16 4.09 -6.36
CA ILE A 112 8.98 3.71 -5.22
C ILE A 112 10.32 3.19 -5.74
N LYS A 113 11.41 3.62 -5.07
CA LYS A 113 12.74 3.06 -5.27
C LYS A 113 13.16 2.20 -4.07
N SER A 114 13.45 0.93 -4.33
CA SER A 114 14.17 0.05 -3.41
C SER A 114 14.68 -1.21 -4.11
N ASP A 115 15.96 -1.51 -3.91
CA ASP A 115 16.70 -2.62 -4.52
C ASP A 115 17.05 -3.73 -3.52
N THR A 116 16.58 -3.64 -2.28
CA THR A 116 16.90 -4.64 -1.25
C THR A 116 16.18 -5.97 -1.49
N LYS A 117 16.84 -7.08 -1.17
CA LYS A 117 16.25 -8.43 -1.21
C LYS A 117 14.97 -8.55 -0.36
N ALA A 118 14.92 -7.84 0.76
CA ALA A 118 13.76 -7.83 1.64
C ALA A 118 12.53 -7.21 0.95
N VAL A 119 12.71 -6.12 0.21
CA VAL A 119 11.63 -5.49 -0.55
C VAL A 119 11.19 -6.37 -1.72
N GLN A 120 12.13 -7.00 -2.42
CA GLN A 120 11.79 -7.97 -3.47
C GLN A 120 10.96 -9.14 -2.93
N LYS A 121 11.35 -9.71 -1.77
CA LYS A 121 10.58 -10.77 -1.08
C LYS A 121 9.18 -10.27 -0.70
N PHE A 122 9.07 -9.05 -0.18
CA PHE A 122 7.77 -8.44 0.15
C PHE A 122 6.86 -8.29 -1.07
N PHE A 123 7.35 -7.74 -2.19
CA PHE A 123 6.54 -7.58 -3.40
C PHE A 123 6.13 -8.93 -4.01
N THR A 124 7.02 -9.93 -3.97
CA THR A 124 6.68 -11.30 -4.42
C THR A 124 5.54 -11.87 -3.58
N LYS A 125 5.63 -11.75 -2.26
CA LYS A 125 4.57 -12.16 -1.34
C LYS A 125 3.26 -11.39 -1.56
N LEU A 126 3.34 -10.07 -1.76
CA LEU A 126 2.17 -9.23 -2.04
C LEU A 126 1.45 -9.71 -3.32
N LEU A 127 2.19 -10.00 -4.38
CA LEU A 127 1.61 -10.50 -5.63
C LEU A 127 1.00 -11.88 -5.47
N GLY A 128 1.65 -12.79 -4.74
CA GLY A 128 1.09 -14.11 -4.40
C GLY A 128 -0.22 -13.98 -3.61
N HIS A 129 -0.20 -13.20 -2.53
CA HIS A 129 -1.40 -12.98 -1.71
C HIS A 129 -2.54 -12.33 -2.52
N ARG A 130 -2.22 -11.41 -3.44
CA ARG A 130 -3.21 -10.84 -4.35
C ARG A 130 -3.81 -11.92 -5.24
N ALA A 131 -3.00 -12.79 -5.86
CA ALA A 131 -3.49 -13.84 -6.74
C ALA A 131 -4.49 -14.77 -6.02
N ASP A 132 -4.21 -15.10 -4.76
CA ASP A 132 -5.08 -15.99 -3.96
C ASP A 132 -6.38 -15.33 -3.48
N ASN A 133 -6.43 -13.99 -3.43
CA ASN A 133 -7.53 -13.24 -2.77
C ASN A 133 -8.21 -12.19 -3.68
N ALA A 134 -7.73 -12.02 -4.92
CA ALA A 134 -8.40 -11.18 -5.89
C ALA A 134 -9.70 -11.87 -6.34
N PRO A 135 -10.81 -11.12 -6.51
CA PRO A 135 -11.99 -11.69 -7.14
C PRO A 135 -11.62 -12.20 -8.54
N THR A 136 -12.04 -13.41 -8.87
CA THR A 136 -11.96 -13.95 -10.24
C THR A 136 -12.67 -13.00 -11.19
N ASN A 137 -12.02 -12.65 -12.30
CA ASN A 137 -12.67 -11.85 -13.33
C ASN A 137 -13.80 -12.69 -13.94
N ILE A 138 -14.94 -12.06 -14.21
CA ILE A 138 -16.09 -12.74 -14.83
C ILE A 138 -15.73 -13.26 -16.24
N GLU A 139 -14.67 -12.72 -16.85
CA GLU A 139 -14.11 -13.17 -18.13
C GLU A 139 -13.31 -14.49 -18.04
N ASP A 140 -13.00 -14.98 -16.84
CA ASP A 140 -12.25 -16.22 -16.60
C ASP A 140 -13.15 -17.45 -16.33
N ILE A 141 -14.48 -17.33 -16.55
CA ILE A 141 -15.49 -18.41 -16.44
C ILE A 141 -16.07 -18.71 -17.83
#